data_AF-A0A9X2ICV3-F1
#
_entry.id   AF-A0A9X2ICV3-F1
#
_cell.length_a   1.000
_cell.length_b   1.000
_cell.length_c   1.000
_cell.angle_alpha   90.00
_cell.angle_beta   90.00
_cell.angle_gamma   90.00
#
_symmetry.space_group_name_H-M   'P 1'
#
loop_
_entity.id
_entity.type
_entity.pdbx_description
1 polymer ?
#
loop_
_entity_poly.entity_id
_entity_poly.type
_entity_poly.pdbx_seq_one_letter_code
_entity_poly.pdbx_strand_id
1 'polypeptide(L)'
;MLKGFIYFLLISILLSLLFWFLPSFQFFIFPSGDKPSEHNFLYYIISLAITFIIVLIAYTKSKEALKQSRTNYLLKIDERFCSHEIIKAREIIHEHYLAIQQENKEIEIDALKHELGKKIIVISRDVNSKEEYIYLLNFLDFLETIGYLYVQKAVTIPELNELLGNSIVYFYEIFHPYIKHRRNSKADQKFYSQFEQLYKSVKNHQTCSVHQCCWCLFKLRIKRFIKDKLER
;
A
#
# COMPACT_ATOMS: atom_id res chain seq x y z
N MET A 1 -11.36 9.55 14.08
CA MET A 1 -12.14 10.73 13.64
C MET A 1 -12.61 10.63 12.18
N LEU A 2 -11.77 10.21 11.22
CA LEU A 2 -12.14 10.12 9.79
C LEU A 2 -13.38 9.24 9.50
N LYS A 3 -13.54 8.11 10.19
CA LYS A 3 -14.70 7.22 10.01
C LYS A 3 -16.02 7.86 10.44
N GLY A 4 -16.02 8.60 11.55
CA GLY A 4 -17.21 9.31 12.03
C GLY A 4 -17.65 10.42 11.07
N PHE A 5 -16.68 11.10 10.44
CA PHE A 5 -16.96 12.10 9.42
C PHE A 5 -17.59 11.49 8.17
N ILE A 6 -17.13 10.31 7.72
CA ILE A 6 -17.72 9.59 6.59
C ILE A 6 -19.15 9.12 6.89
N TYR A 7 -19.41 8.59 8.09
CA TYR A 7 -20.78 8.22 8.48
C TYR A 7 -21.70 9.43 8.58
N PHE A 8 -21.21 10.55 9.12
CA PHE A 8 -21.97 11.80 9.17
C PHE A 8 -22.29 12.34 7.76
N LEU A 9 -21.32 12.27 6.83
CA LEU A 9 -21.53 12.67 5.43
C LEU A 9 -22.53 11.75 4.73
N LEU A 10 -22.43 10.44 4.92
CA LEU A 10 -23.39 9.47 4.39
C LEU A 10 -24.79 9.72 4.94
N ILE A 11 -24.91 9.94 6.26
CA ILE A 11 -26.18 10.24 6.92
C ILE A 11 -26.74 11.57 6.42
N SER A 12 -25.90 12.59 6.24
CA SER A 12 -26.31 13.90 5.74
C SER A 12 -26.73 13.85 4.27
N ILE A 13 -26.05 13.06 3.43
CA ILE A 13 -26.46 12.80 2.04
C ILE A 13 -27.80 12.05 2.04
N LEU A 14 -27.96 11.04 2.90
CA LEU A 14 -29.19 10.27 3.00
C LEU A 14 -30.36 11.11 3.51
N LEU A 15 -30.12 12.00 4.48
CA LEU A 15 -31.06 13.00 4.98
C LEU A 15 -31.40 14.04 3.92
N SER A 16 -30.42 14.50 3.13
CA SER A 16 -30.69 15.42 2.02
C SER A 16 -31.50 14.73 0.92
N LEU A 17 -31.20 13.47 0.59
CA LEU A 17 -31.99 12.67 -0.35
C LEU A 17 -33.41 12.49 0.17
N LEU A 18 -33.59 12.20 1.45
CA LEU A 18 -34.90 12.14 2.13
C LEU A 18 -35.61 13.50 2.09
N PHE A 19 -34.91 14.60 2.36
CA PHE A 19 -35.47 15.96 2.40
C PHE A 19 -35.75 16.53 1.01
N TRP A 20 -35.07 16.07 -0.04
CA TRP A 20 -35.41 16.34 -1.43
C TRP A 20 -36.51 15.40 -1.94
N PHE A 21 -36.63 14.18 -1.41
CA PHE A 21 -37.74 13.26 -1.70
C PHE A 21 -39.04 13.61 -0.98
N LEU A 22 -38.99 14.22 0.22
CA LEU A 22 -40.15 14.60 1.03
C LEU A 22 -41.07 15.64 0.35
N PRO A 23 -40.54 16.67 -0.35
CA PRO A 23 -41.33 17.55 -1.21
C PRO A 23 -41.87 16.82 -2.46
N SER A 24 -41.18 15.78 -2.96
CA SER A 24 -41.74 14.89 -3.97
C SER A 24 -42.96 14.12 -3.45
N PHE A 25 -43.08 13.91 -2.13
CA PHE A 25 -44.31 13.44 -1.49
C PHE A 25 -45.41 14.51 -1.40
N GLN A 26 -45.16 15.79 -1.64
CA GLN A 26 -46.25 16.75 -1.84
C GLN A 26 -46.93 16.56 -3.21
N PHE A 27 -46.23 15.99 -4.21
CA PHE A 27 -46.89 15.42 -5.40
C PHE A 27 -47.67 14.12 -5.10
N PHE A 28 -47.49 13.52 -3.91
CA PHE A 28 -48.32 12.41 -3.41
C PHE A 28 -49.60 12.87 -2.69
N ILE A 29 -49.82 14.18 -2.51
CA ILE A 29 -51.16 14.67 -2.16
C ILE A 29 -51.97 14.57 -3.44
N PHE A 30 -52.56 13.40 -3.66
CA PHE A 30 -53.59 13.22 -4.65
C PHE A 30 -54.69 14.25 -4.37
N PRO A 31 -55.10 15.08 -5.34
CA PRO A 31 -56.36 15.79 -5.19
C PRO A 31 -57.41 14.71 -4.92
N SER A 32 -58.08 14.83 -3.78
CA SER A 32 -59.17 13.97 -3.37
C SER A 32 -60.29 14.07 -4.42
N GLY A 33 -60.22 13.22 -5.44
CA GLY A 33 -61.12 13.28 -6.59
C GLY A 33 -60.69 12.40 -7.78
N ASP A 34 -59.40 12.35 -8.12
CA ASP A 34 -58.93 11.64 -9.33
C ASP A 34 -58.03 10.46 -8.99
N LYS A 35 -58.41 9.27 -9.48
CA LYS A 35 -57.58 8.06 -9.39
C LYS A 35 -56.18 8.37 -9.95
N PRO A 36 -55.08 7.92 -9.31
CA PRO A 36 -53.76 7.97 -9.93
C PRO A 36 -53.87 7.43 -11.35
N SER A 37 -53.55 8.24 -12.37
CA SER A 37 -53.42 7.71 -13.71
C SER A 37 -52.32 6.64 -13.66
N GLU A 38 -52.59 5.43 -14.15
CA GLU A 38 -51.65 4.30 -14.13
C GLU A 38 -50.28 4.69 -14.72
N HIS A 39 -50.29 5.65 -15.64
CA HIS A 39 -49.14 6.28 -16.24
C HIS A 39 -48.19 6.94 -15.22
N ASN A 40 -48.68 7.68 -14.23
CA ASN A 40 -47.83 8.34 -13.24
C ASN A 40 -47.08 7.32 -12.36
N PHE A 41 -47.74 6.23 -11.97
CA PHE A 41 -47.10 5.15 -11.21
C PHE A 41 -46.05 4.40 -12.03
N LEU A 42 -46.33 4.14 -13.31
CA LEU A 42 -45.39 3.54 -14.24
C LEU A 42 -44.12 4.39 -14.42
N TYR A 43 -44.26 5.72 -14.55
CA TYR A 43 -43.11 6.63 -14.65
C TYR A 43 -42.22 6.61 -13.40
N TYR A 44 -42.79 6.50 -12.19
CA TYR A 44 -42.00 6.38 -10.97
C TYR A 44 -41.19 5.09 -10.91
N ILE A 45 -41.80 3.95 -11.27
CA ILE A 45 -41.10 2.66 -11.33
C ILE A 45 -39.96 2.70 -12.36
N ILE A 46 -40.23 3.27 -13.55
CA ILE A 46 -39.23 3.43 -14.60
C ILE A 46 -38.09 4.34 -14.13
N SER A 47 -38.40 5.47 -13.48
CA SER A 47 -37.38 6.40 -12.95
C SER A 47 -36.51 5.74 -11.88
N LEU A 48 -37.10 4.94 -10.99
CA LEU A 48 -36.37 4.20 -9.96
C LEU A 48 -35.47 3.12 -10.57
N ALA A 49 -35.97 2.38 -11.56
CA ALA A 49 -35.20 1.38 -12.30
C ALA A 49 -34.01 2.02 -13.05
N ILE A 50 -34.22 3.15 -13.73
CA ILE A 50 -33.15 3.89 -14.43
C ILE A 50 -32.10 4.38 -13.44
N THR A 51 -32.51 4.94 -12.29
CA THR A 51 -31.59 5.41 -11.25
C THR A 51 -30.73 4.26 -10.72
N PHE A 52 -31.32 3.10 -10.47
CA PHE A 52 -30.60 1.90 -10.04
C PHE A 52 -29.58 1.44 -11.09
N ILE A 53 -29.96 1.44 -12.37
CA ILE A 53 -29.06 1.09 -13.48
C ILE A 53 -27.87 2.07 -13.53
N ILE A 54 -28.10 3.38 -13.42
CA ILE A 54 -27.03 4.39 -13.42
C ILE A 54 -26.07 4.18 -12.24
N VAL A 55 -26.60 3.94 -11.03
CA VAL A 55 -25.78 3.67 -9.84
C VAL A 55 -24.92 2.41 -10.04
N LEU A 56 -25.47 1.36 -10.64
CA LEU A 56 -24.75 0.13 -10.92
C LEU A 56 -23.64 0.34 -11.97
N ILE A 57 -23.90 1.12 -13.02
CA ILE A 57 -22.89 1.52 -14.02
C ILE A 57 -21.79 2.36 -13.36
N ALA A 58 -22.14 3.35 -12.53
CA ALA A 58 -21.17 4.18 -11.84
C ALA A 58 -20.28 3.36 -10.89
N TYR A 59 -20.87 2.39 -10.18
CA TYR A 59 -20.14 1.50 -9.28
C TYR A 59 -19.15 0.60 -10.03
N THR A 60 -19.56 0.01 -11.16
CA THR A 60 -18.68 -0.82 -11.99
C THR A 60 -17.53 0.00 -12.60
N LYS A 61 -17.83 1.18 -13.15
CA LYS A 61 -16.82 2.09 -13.69
C LYS A 61 -15.84 2.61 -12.63
N SER A 62 -16.31 2.90 -11.42
CA SER A 62 -15.45 3.29 -10.31
C SER A 62 -14.48 2.16 -9.91
N LYS A 63 -14.93 0.90 -9.89
CA LYS A 63 -14.04 -0.25 -9.66
C LYS A 63 -12.99 -0.42 -10.75
N GLU A 64 -13.39 -0.28 -12.02
CA GLU A 64 -12.46 -0.33 -13.15
C GLU A 64 -11.41 0.78 -13.05
N ALA A 65 -11.83 2.02 -12.74
CA ALA A 65 -10.92 3.15 -12.57
C ALA A 65 -9.92 2.93 -11.42
N LEU A 66 -10.36 2.36 -10.30
CA LEU A 66 -9.47 2.01 -9.19
C LEU A 66 -8.45 0.95 -9.59
N LYS A 67 -8.87 -0.08 -10.33
CA LYS A 67 -7.96 -1.12 -10.85
C LYS A 67 -6.93 -0.52 -11.80
N GLN A 68 -7.36 0.31 -12.75
CA GLN A 68 -6.47 0.97 -13.70
C GLN A 68 -5.49 1.91 -13.01
N SER A 69 -5.96 2.72 -12.05
CA SER A 69 -5.13 3.60 -11.24
C SER A 69 -4.04 2.82 -10.50
N ARG A 70 -4.41 1.68 -9.89
CA ARG A 70 -3.45 0.79 -9.24
C ARG A 70 -2.41 0.24 -10.20
N THR A 71 -2.82 -0.29 -11.35
CA THR A 71 -1.89 -0.77 -12.38
C THR A 71 -0.92 0.33 -12.81
N ASN A 72 -1.42 1.55 -13.02
CA ASN A 72 -0.58 2.70 -13.37
C ASN A 72 0.43 3.06 -12.27
N TYR A 73 0.07 2.95 -10.99
CA TYR A 73 1.03 3.15 -9.91
C TYR A 73 2.12 2.08 -9.90
N LEU A 74 1.76 0.80 -10.08
CA LEU A 74 2.74 -0.29 -10.14
C LEU A 74 3.70 -0.13 -11.32
N LEU A 75 3.20 0.23 -12.50
CA LEU A 75 4.03 0.52 -13.67
C LEU A 75 5.01 1.68 -13.40
N LYS A 76 4.53 2.77 -12.81
CA LYS A 76 5.40 3.91 -12.45
C LYS A 76 6.46 3.55 -11.41
N ILE A 77 6.13 2.67 -10.46
CA ILE A 77 7.09 2.15 -9.49
C ILE A 77 8.17 1.35 -10.23
N ASP A 78 7.77 0.47 -11.15
CA ASP A 78 8.69 -0.34 -11.95
C ASP A 78 9.63 0.52 -12.81
N GLU A 79 9.04 1.45 -13.57
CA GLU A 79 9.76 2.42 -14.41
C GLU A 79 10.77 3.23 -13.58
N ARG A 80 10.35 3.72 -12.40
CA ARG A 80 11.24 4.49 -11.53
C ARG A 80 12.30 3.61 -10.90
N PHE A 81 12.00 2.36 -10.55
CA PHE A 81 12.99 1.42 -10.02
C PHE A 81 14.10 1.12 -11.04
N CYS A 82 13.75 1.12 -12.33
CA CYS A 82 14.69 0.96 -13.44
C CYS A 82 15.32 2.27 -13.93
N SER A 83 15.03 3.41 -13.29
CA SER A 83 15.64 4.69 -13.68
C SER A 83 17.12 4.75 -13.32
N HIS A 84 17.87 5.56 -14.08
CA HIS A 84 19.33 5.67 -13.94
C HIS A 84 19.73 6.08 -12.52
N GLU A 85 19.00 7.00 -11.88
CA GLU A 85 19.32 7.48 -10.54
C GLU A 85 19.18 6.38 -9.48
N ILE A 86 18.15 5.53 -9.61
CA ILE A 86 17.90 4.43 -8.68
C ILE A 86 18.86 3.26 -8.93
N ILE A 87 19.23 3.01 -10.18
CA ILE A 87 20.30 2.07 -10.53
C ILE A 87 21.62 2.54 -9.91
N LYS A 88 22.01 3.81 -10.10
CA LYS A 88 23.23 4.36 -9.51
C LYS A 88 23.27 4.28 -8.00
N ALA A 89 22.16 4.57 -7.32
CA ALA A 89 22.08 4.42 -5.87
C ALA A 89 22.33 2.96 -5.42
N ARG A 90 21.77 1.98 -6.15
CA ARG A 90 21.99 0.55 -5.87
C ARG A 90 23.41 0.10 -6.19
N GLU A 91 24.02 0.64 -7.25
CA GLU A 91 25.44 0.40 -7.56
C GLU A 91 26.34 0.90 -6.43
N ILE A 92 26.15 2.12 -5.93
CA ILE A 92 26.91 2.67 -4.79
C ILE A 92 26.79 1.76 -3.55
N ILE A 93 25.57 1.31 -3.23
CA ILE A 93 25.35 0.37 -2.11
C ILE A 93 26.11 -0.94 -2.35
N HIS A 94 26.09 -1.45 -3.59
CA HIS A 94 26.73 -2.71 -3.95
C HIS A 94 28.27 -2.61 -3.93
N GLU A 95 28.84 -1.50 -4.40
CA GLU A 95 30.29 -1.25 -4.34
C GLU A 95 30.78 -1.24 -2.89
N HIS A 96 30.08 -0.54 -2.00
CA HIS A 96 30.39 -0.57 -0.58
C HIS A 96 30.17 -1.94 0.07
N TYR A 97 29.16 -2.69 -0.39
CA TYR A 97 28.94 -4.07 0.06
C TYR A 97 30.16 -4.93 -0.24
N LEU A 98 30.67 -4.87 -1.48
CA LEU A 98 31.84 -5.64 -1.90
C LEU A 98 33.10 -5.21 -1.15
N ALA A 99 33.32 -3.91 -0.96
CA ALA A 99 34.46 -3.40 -0.21
C ALA A 99 34.48 -3.92 1.24
N ILE A 100 33.35 -3.82 1.95
CA ILE A 100 33.24 -4.32 3.34
C ILE A 100 33.44 -5.84 3.40
N GLN A 101 32.90 -6.58 2.43
CA GLN A 101 33.05 -8.03 2.38
C GLN A 101 34.48 -8.48 2.06
N GLN A 102 35.22 -7.71 1.26
CA GLN A 102 36.63 -7.96 0.99
C GLN A 102 37.49 -7.74 2.23
N GLU A 103 37.19 -6.71 3.01
CA GLU A 103 37.86 -6.39 4.27
C GLU A 103 37.52 -7.39 5.37
N ASN A 104 36.26 -7.85 5.45
CA ASN A 104 35.78 -8.79 6.46
C ASN A 104 35.01 -9.96 5.83
N LYS A 105 35.73 -11.02 5.44
CA LYS A 105 35.16 -12.17 4.71
C LYS A 105 34.11 -12.97 5.50
N GLU A 106 34.15 -12.93 6.82
CA GLU A 106 33.25 -13.70 7.71
C GLU A 106 32.16 -12.82 8.36
N ILE A 107 31.94 -11.60 7.86
CA ILE A 107 30.93 -10.71 8.43
C ILE A 107 29.52 -11.28 8.25
N GLU A 108 28.76 -11.31 9.34
CA GLU A 108 27.34 -11.68 9.31
C GLU A 108 26.53 -10.68 8.47
N ILE A 109 25.52 -11.16 7.74
CA ILE A 109 24.69 -10.34 6.84
C ILE A 109 24.07 -9.14 7.57
N ASP A 110 23.58 -9.33 8.80
CA ASP A 110 22.93 -8.25 9.55
C ASP A 110 23.93 -7.21 10.06
N ALA A 111 25.12 -7.64 10.47
CA ALA A 111 26.23 -6.73 10.80
C ALA A 111 26.66 -5.94 9.55
N LEU A 112 26.73 -6.58 8.40
CA LEU A 112 27.10 -5.95 7.14
C LEU A 112 26.09 -4.88 6.71
N LYS A 113 24.77 -5.13 6.82
CA LYS A 113 23.74 -4.10 6.55
C LYS A 113 23.89 -2.88 7.47
N HIS A 114 24.23 -3.12 8.73
CA HIS A 114 24.46 -2.05 9.69
C HIS A 114 25.71 -1.22 9.37
N GLU A 115 26.81 -1.86 8.94
CA GLU A 115 28.01 -1.16 8.47
C GLU A 115 27.75 -0.33 7.19
N LEU A 116 26.97 -0.88 6.24
CA LEU A 116 26.51 -0.11 5.07
C LEU A 116 25.73 1.15 5.51
N GLY A 117 24.82 1.03 6.47
CA GLY A 117 24.09 2.17 7.02
C GLY A 117 24.99 3.22 7.67
N LYS A 118 26.07 2.81 8.35
CA LYS A 118 27.09 3.75 8.86
C LYS A 118 27.83 4.44 7.71
N LYS A 119 28.18 3.72 6.65
CA LYS A 119 28.85 4.29 5.47
C LYS A 119 27.99 5.38 4.82
N ILE A 120 26.67 5.18 4.72
CA ILE A 120 25.73 6.19 4.23
C ILE A 120 25.77 7.48 5.09
N ILE A 121 25.91 7.35 6.42
CA ILE A 121 26.07 8.51 7.30
C ILE A 121 27.38 9.26 6.99
N VAL A 122 28.47 8.54 6.74
CA VAL A 122 29.75 9.16 6.36
C VAL A 122 29.62 9.91 5.03
N ILE A 123 29.03 9.27 4.01
CA ILE A 123 28.75 9.86 2.70
C ILE A 123 27.89 11.14 2.84
N SER A 124 26.89 11.14 3.72
CA SER A 124 26.02 12.31 3.95
C SER A 124 26.73 13.54 4.52
N ARG A 125 27.95 13.39 5.03
CA ARG A 125 28.75 14.47 5.63
C ARG A 125 29.96 14.84 4.78
N ASP A 126 30.37 13.98 3.86
CA ASP A 126 31.51 14.23 3.00
C ASP A 126 31.12 15.13 1.83
N VAL A 127 31.86 16.22 1.66
CA VAL A 127 31.66 17.17 0.56
C VAL A 127 32.04 16.53 -0.78
N ASN A 128 33.02 15.62 -0.78
CA ASN A 128 33.51 14.98 -2.00
C ASN A 128 32.51 13.93 -2.53
N SER A 129 31.75 13.28 -1.65
CA SER A 129 30.71 12.28 -2.01
C SER A 129 29.32 12.90 -2.20
N LYS A 130 29.22 14.20 -2.48
CA LYS A 130 27.92 14.90 -2.65
C LYS A 130 27.03 14.22 -3.69
N GLU A 131 27.59 13.81 -4.82
CA GLU A 131 26.84 13.20 -5.91
C GLU A 131 26.28 11.82 -5.51
N GLU A 132 27.11 10.97 -4.90
CA GLU A 132 26.70 9.68 -4.36
C GLU A 132 25.56 9.84 -3.35
N TYR A 133 25.69 10.82 -2.46
CA TYR A 133 24.67 11.12 -1.47
C TYR A 133 23.34 11.55 -2.11
N ILE A 134 23.36 12.31 -3.21
CA ILE A 134 22.15 12.69 -3.94
C ILE A 134 21.45 11.46 -4.53
N TYR A 135 22.20 10.52 -5.13
CA TYR A 135 21.60 9.28 -5.63
C TYR A 135 20.96 8.45 -4.50
N LEU A 136 21.67 8.29 -3.38
CA LEU A 136 21.16 7.57 -2.22
C LEU A 136 19.90 8.23 -1.63
N LEU A 137 19.87 9.57 -1.58
CA LEU A 137 18.70 10.31 -1.09
C LEU A 137 17.50 10.17 -2.03
N ASN A 138 17.71 10.28 -3.35
CA ASN A 138 16.67 10.04 -4.35
C ASN A 138 16.08 8.63 -4.24
N PHE A 139 16.93 7.64 -3.93
CA PHE A 139 16.45 6.29 -3.71
C PHE A 139 15.63 6.15 -2.42
N LEU A 140 16.04 6.83 -1.37
CA LEU A 140 15.29 6.85 -0.11
C LEU A 140 13.92 7.56 -0.27
N ASP A 141 13.86 8.66 -1.02
CA ASP A 141 12.61 9.36 -1.37
C ASP A 141 11.68 8.48 -2.23
N PHE A 142 12.25 7.70 -3.14
CA PHE A 142 11.49 6.71 -3.91
C PHE A 142 10.87 5.64 -2.99
N LEU A 143 11.63 5.10 -2.04
CA LEU A 143 11.14 4.11 -1.07
C LEU A 143 10.05 4.69 -0.15
N GLU A 144 10.18 5.95 0.27
CA GLU A 144 9.13 6.67 1.00
C GLU A 144 7.86 6.85 0.19
N THR A 145 8.00 7.15 -1.10
CA THR A 145 6.86 7.31 -2.01
C THR A 145 6.10 6.00 -2.13
N ILE A 146 6.80 4.86 -2.25
CA ILE A 146 6.15 3.54 -2.20
C ILE A 146 5.44 3.34 -0.85
N GLY A 147 6.09 3.69 0.25
CA GLY A 147 5.49 3.65 1.59
C GLY A 147 4.20 4.47 1.68
N TYR A 148 4.20 5.69 1.13
CA TYR A 148 3.04 6.56 1.06
C TYR A 148 1.91 5.92 0.26
N LEU A 149 2.19 5.38 -0.93
CA LEU A 149 1.19 4.71 -1.77
C LEU A 149 0.56 3.50 -1.06
N TYR A 150 1.36 2.75 -0.30
CA TYR A 150 0.88 1.65 0.53
C TYR A 150 -0.06 2.15 1.64
N VAL A 151 0.32 3.19 2.38
CA VAL A 151 -0.51 3.73 3.46
C VAL A 151 -1.82 4.31 2.96
N GLN A 152 -1.82 4.88 1.74
CA GLN A 152 -3.05 5.32 1.06
C GLN A 152 -3.88 4.17 0.46
N LYS A 153 -3.43 2.92 0.61
CA LYS A 153 -4.07 1.72 0.03
C LYS A 153 -4.16 1.76 -1.51
N ALA A 154 -3.28 2.54 -2.14
CA ALA A 154 -3.17 2.59 -3.59
C ALA A 154 -2.57 1.29 -4.13
N VAL A 155 -1.61 0.72 -3.39
CA VAL A 155 -0.93 -0.55 -3.66
C VAL A 155 -0.98 -1.48 -2.44
N THR A 156 -0.85 -2.78 -2.64
CA THR A 156 -0.88 -3.80 -1.59
C THR A 156 0.47 -4.51 -1.43
N ILE A 157 0.70 -5.16 -0.27
CA ILE A 157 1.94 -5.89 0.01
C ILE A 157 2.22 -7.01 -1.00
N PRO A 158 1.25 -7.87 -1.39
CA PRO A 158 1.51 -8.91 -2.38
C PRO A 158 1.97 -8.34 -3.72
N GLU A 159 1.32 -7.26 -4.21
CA GLU A 159 1.70 -6.60 -5.46
C GLU A 159 3.11 -5.99 -5.39
N LEU A 160 3.46 -5.37 -4.25
CA LEU A 160 4.81 -4.84 -4.04
C LEU A 160 5.88 -5.93 -3.94
N ASN A 161 5.56 -7.06 -3.30
CA ASN A 161 6.47 -8.21 -3.21
C ASN A 161 6.67 -8.90 -4.56
N GLU A 162 5.65 -8.93 -5.42
CA GLU A 162 5.78 -9.43 -6.80
C GLU A 162 6.71 -8.54 -7.62
N LEU A 163 6.59 -7.21 -7.45
CA LEU A 163 7.37 -6.24 -8.22
C LEU A 163 8.83 -6.09 -7.74
N LEU A 164 9.03 -5.98 -6.43
CA LEU A 164 10.32 -5.62 -5.84
C LEU A 164 10.96 -6.78 -5.05
N GLY A 165 10.28 -7.91 -4.89
CA GLY A 165 10.76 -9.04 -4.10
C GLY A 165 11.02 -8.64 -2.64
N ASN A 166 12.12 -9.15 -2.08
CA ASN A 166 12.54 -8.85 -0.71
C ASN A 166 13.31 -7.53 -0.56
N SER A 167 13.38 -6.73 -1.63
CA SER A 167 14.18 -5.49 -1.67
C SER A 167 13.75 -4.47 -0.61
N ILE A 168 12.44 -4.35 -0.34
CA ILE A 168 11.91 -3.39 0.65
C ILE A 168 12.51 -3.62 2.04
N VAL A 169 12.58 -4.88 2.48
CA VAL A 169 13.14 -5.25 3.79
C VAL A 169 14.63 -4.98 3.81
N TYR A 170 15.34 -5.45 2.78
CA TYR A 170 16.79 -5.30 2.65
C TYR A 170 17.23 -3.82 2.68
N PHE A 171 16.61 -2.97 1.87
CA PHE A 171 16.98 -1.56 1.80
C PHE A 171 16.56 -0.78 3.06
N TYR A 172 15.43 -1.12 3.69
CA TYR A 172 15.08 -0.47 4.95
C TYR A 172 16.15 -0.74 6.02
N GLU A 173 16.61 -1.98 6.15
CA GLU A 173 17.62 -2.34 7.15
C GLU A 173 18.97 -1.64 6.90
N ILE A 174 19.35 -1.42 5.63
CA ILE A 174 20.55 -0.63 5.26
C ILE A 174 20.37 0.86 5.58
N PHE A 175 19.23 1.46 5.23
CA PHE A 175 19.01 2.89 5.45
C PHE A 175 18.65 3.22 6.91
N HIS A 176 18.25 2.23 7.72
CA HIS A 176 17.78 2.44 9.08
C HIS A 176 18.75 3.22 9.98
N PRO A 177 20.07 2.92 10.02
CA PRO A 177 21.03 3.70 10.81
C PRO A 177 21.06 5.18 10.39
N TYR A 178 21.03 5.46 9.09
CA TYR A 178 20.99 6.83 8.58
C TYR A 178 19.69 7.55 8.94
N ILE A 179 18.53 6.91 8.74
CA ILE A 179 17.22 7.46 9.12
C ILE A 179 17.22 7.81 10.61
N LYS A 180 17.63 6.87 11.47
CA LYS A 180 17.71 7.06 12.93
C LYS A 180 18.64 8.21 13.30
N HIS A 181 19.81 8.27 12.67
CA HIS A 181 20.76 9.37 12.88
C HIS A 181 20.12 10.72 12.55
N ARG A 182 19.47 10.83 11.38
CA ARG A 182 18.82 12.06 10.92
C ARG A 182 17.66 12.50 11.82
N ARG A 183 16.79 11.57 12.24
CA ARG A 183 15.69 11.84 13.18
C ARG A 183 16.20 12.43 14.49
N ASN A 184 17.27 11.87 15.04
CA ASN A 184 17.87 12.34 16.27
C ASN A 184 18.54 13.71 16.11
N SER A 185 19.29 13.92 15.02
CA SER A 185 20.01 15.18 14.80
C SER A 185 19.13 16.37 14.44
N LYS A 186 17.92 16.15 13.91
CA LYS A 186 16.97 17.22 13.56
C LYS A 186 15.68 17.23 14.36
N ALA A 187 15.56 16.35 15.36
CA ALA A 187 14.35 16.16 16.16
C ALA A 187 13.05 15.92 15.33
N ASP A 188 13.18 15.37 14.11
CA ASP A 188 12.05 15.01 13.27
C ASP A 188 11.83 13.50 13.32
N GLN A 189 10.94 13.05 14.20
CA GLN A 189 10.63 11.63 14.35
C GLN A 189 9.83 11.04 13.17
N LYS A 190 9.26 11.87 12.31
CA LYS A 190 8.42 11.42 11.17
C LYS A 190 9.21 11.24 9.89
N PHE A 191 10.49 11.61 9.87
CA PHE A 191 11.38 11.44 8.73
C PHE A 191 11.36 9.98 8.22
N TYR A 192 10.89 9.78 6.99
CA TYR A 192 10.71 8.45 6.37
C TYR A 192 9.83 7.46 7.17
N SER A 193 8.76 7.97 7.78
CA SER A 193 7.84 7.14 8.58
C SER A 193 6.92 6.26 7.73
N GLN A 194 6.67 6.60 6.46
CA GLN A 194 5.85 5.75 5.59
C GLN A 194 6.64 4.52 5.13
N PHE A 195 7.93 4.69 4.80
CA PHE A 195 8.81 3.58 4.49
C PHE A 195 8.96 2.62 5.67
N GLU A 196 9.08 3.14 6.90
CA GLU A 196 9.09 2.32 8.12
C GLU A 196 7.78 1.53 8.32
N GLN A 197 6.63 2.15 8.07
CA GLN A 197 5.33 1.47 8.16
C GLN A 197 5.21 0.35 7.13
N LEU A 198 5.67 0.61 5.90
CA LEU A 198 5.73 -0.41 4.85
C LEU A 198 6.63 -1.57 5.26
N TYR A 199 7.86 -1.30 5.70
CA TYR A 199 8.80 -2.30 6.18
C TYR A 199 8.19 -3.21 7.25
N LYS A 200 7.59 -2.63 8.31
CA LYS A 200 6.95 -3.40 9.39
C LYS A 200 5.83 -4.29 8.84
N SER A 201 5.05 -3.77 7.90
CA SER A 201 3.95 -4.51 7.29
C SER A 201 4.43 -5.67 6.43
N VAL A 202 5.46 -5.46 5.60
CA VAL A 202 6.07 -6.50 4.76
C VAL A 202 6.70 -7.60 5.64
N LYS A 203 7.47 -7.22 6.66
CA LYS A 203 8.11 -8.16 7.58
C LYS A 203 7.09 -9.04 8.31
N ASN A 204 6.00 -8.45 8.78
CA ASN A 204 4.89 -9.19 9.41
C ASN A 204 4.15 -10.10 8.42
N HIS A 205 4.01 -9.68 7.16
CA HIS A 205 3.39 -10.50 6.14
C HIS A 205 4.24 -11.75 5.81
N GLN A 206 5.56 -11.60 5.75
CA GLN A 206 6.50 -12.71 5.54
C GLN A 206 6.50 -13.70 6.71
N THR A 207 6.43 -13.23 7.96
CA THR A 207 6.36 -14.15 9.12
C THR A 207 5.02 -14.91 9.16
N CYS A 208 3.91 -14.25 8.81
CA CYS A 208 2.61 -14.91 8.68
C CYS A 208 2.56 -15.95 7.55
N SER A 209 3.17 -15.70 6.39
CA SER A 209 3.17 -16.65 5.27
C SER A 209 3.99 -17.91 5.59
N VAL A 210 5.13 -17.77 6.28
CA VAL A 210 5.93 -18.91 6.75
C VAL A 210 5.16 -19.72 7.79
N HIS A 211 4.49 -19.09 8.75
CA HIS A 211 3.67 -19.79 9.73
C HIS A 211 2.46 -20.48 9.11
N GLN A 212 1.78 -19.86 8.14
CA GLN A 212 0.69 -20.50 7.39
C GLN A 212 1.20 -21.68 6.56
N CYS A 213 2.37 -21.57 5.93
CA CYS A 213 2.99 -22.65 5.18
C CYS A 213 3.38 -23.82 6.10
N CYS A 214 4.00 -23.54 7.26
CA CYS A 214 4.29 -24.53 8.29
C CYS A 214 3.02 -25.19 8.85
N TRP A 215 1.94 -24.44 9.07
CA TRP A 215 0.67 -24.99 9.53
C TRP A 215 0.01 -25.87 8.45
N CYS A 216 0.07 -25.48 7.18
CA CYS A 216 -0.40 -26.29 6.06
C CYS A 216 0.42 -27.58 5.91
N LEU A 217 1.75 -27.51 6.00
CA LEU A 217 2.63 -28.68 5.98
C LEU A 217 2.39 -29.59 7.18
N PHE A 218 2.18 -29.03 8.36
CA PHE A 218 1.82 -29.77 9.58
C PHE A 218 0.46 -30.47 9.42
N LYS A 219 -0.54 -29.80 8.86
CA LYS A 219 -1.87 -30.36 8.59
C LYS A 219 -1.82 -31.49 7.55
N LEU A 220 -0.97 -31.37 6.53
CA LEU A 220 -0.71 -32.44 5.55
C LEU A 220 0.01 -33.63 6.20
N ARG A 221 0.97 -33.38 7.10
CA ARG A 221 1.69 -34.42 7.84
C ARG A 221 0.78 -35.18 8.81
N ILE A 222 -0.12 -34.48 9.50
CA ILE A 222 -1.18 -35.08 10.33
C ILE A 222 -2.14 -35.92 9.48
N LYS A 223 -2.59 -35.41 8.33
CA LYS A 223 -3.47 -36.17 7.43
C LYS A 223 -2.83 -37.48 6.97
N ARG A 224 -1.54 -37.48 6.60
CA ARG A 224 -0.79 -38.71 6.27
C ARG A 224 -0.70 -39.65 7.46
N PHE A 225 -0.32 -39.14 8.63
CA PHE A 225 -0.21 -39.96 9.84
C PHE A 225 -1.53 -40.63 10.23
N ILE A 226 -2.65 -39.91 10.11
CA ILE A 226 -3.99 -40.45 10.38
C ILE A 226 -4.35 -41.53 9.34
N LYS A 227 -4.04 -41.31 8.06
CA LYS A 227 -4.29 -42.28 6.99
C LYS A 227 -3.49 -43.58 7.21
N ASP A 228 -2.20 -43.46 7.52
CA ASP A 228 -1.30 -44.61 7.75
C ASP A 228 -1.64 -45.42 9.01
N LYS A 229 -2.36 -44.82 9.98
CA LYS A 229 -2.81 -45.48 11.21
C LYS A 229 -4.24 -46.05 11.12
N LEU A 230 -5.06 -45.60 10.17
CA LEU A 230 -6.41 -46.12 9.95
C LEU A 230 -6.46 -47.21 8.86
N GLU A 231 -5.41 -47.34 8.05
CA GLU A 231 -5.27 -48.38 7.02
C GLU A 231 -4.42 -49.59 7.49
N ARG A 232 -4.19 -49.73 8.81
CA ARG A 232 -3.68 -50.97 9.46
C ARG A 232 -4.68 -51.45 10.49
#